data_AF-A0A7X6H1S4-F1
#
_entry.id   AF-A0A7X6H1S4-F1
#
_cell.length_a   1.000
_cell.length_b   1.000
_cell.length_c   1.000
_cell.angle_alpha   90.00
_cell.angle_beta   90.00
_cell.angle_gamma   90.00
#
_symmetry.space_group_name_H-M   'P 1'
#
loop_
_entity.id
_entity.type
_entity.pdbx_description
1 polymer ?
#
loop_
_entity_poly.entity_id
_entity_poly.type
_entity_poly.pdbx_seq_one_letter_code
_entity_poly.pdbx_strand_id
1 'polypeptide(L)'
;MSWAAQGAADAAVEGRWCAIWRAGVLVAPLRPVDALPRPELTLCLEFTLPPLPRRVPLRLWQGAAEASRAIGLYALPDGALRLVHGEIDLVTPPGTARPGETVTLRYRACARGRGDIADFINHDRPLRHRLRAGLARAARLDEALPREAGFLSVCHVAAVAEFGLAPTDLPALATGAMLPTSQGMRPVEALEPGMVLRTVTGERLPLRWVARRPRLCLGRLAPVRLRAPYFGLAQDICVTPETRILRSGPAVEYLFGHEKVLVRAGDLTGSPGAHPDRNAPVRVVHHLMLDDPACVTIDRCGVETALLSDVVAAEDAGPPRNLSDADRQPCLPVLDRAAAQALVAASARGRRAAG
;
A
#
# COMPACT_ATOMS: atom_id res chain seq x y z
N MET A 1 23.40 -4.34 19.17
CA MET A 1 22.84 -5.70 18.95
C MET A 1 21.63 -5.68 17.99
N SER A 2 21.64 -4.98 16.85
CA SER A 2 20.39 -4.74 16.08
C SER A 2 20.39 -5.02 14.56
N TRP A 3 21.45 -5.58 13.98
CA TRP A 3 21.39 -6.02 12.56
C TRP A 3 20.87 -7.46 12.40
N ALA A 4 21.22 -8.37 13.32
CA ALA A 4 20.86 -9.79 13.22
C ALA A 4 19.36 -10.05 13.44
N ALA A 5 18.71 -9.34 14.36
CA ALA A 5 17.27 -9.46 14.60
C ALA A 5 16.43 -8.87 13.45
N GLN A 6 16.92 -7.79 12.83
CA GLN A 6 16.28 -7.15 11.68
C GLN A 6 16.31 -8.07 10.45
N GLY A 7 17.49 -8.63 10.15
CA GLY A 7 17.64 -9.60 9.05
C GLY A 7 16.78 -10.84 9.22
N ALA A 8 16.64 -11.36 10.44
CA ALA A 8 15.82 -12.55 10.71
C ALA A 8 14.31 -12.29 10.55
N ALA A 9 13.82 -11.12 10.99
CA ALA A 9 12.41 -10.78 10.91
C ALA A 9 11.97 -10.38 9.50
N ASP A 10 12.85 -9.75 8.72
CA ASP A 10 12.64 -9.47 7.30
C ASP A 10 12.73 -10.75 6.47
N ALA A 11 13.68 -11.64 6.77
CA ALA A 11 13.79 -12.97 6.15
C ALA A 11 12.58 -13.88 6.46
N ALA A 12 11.99 -13.80 7.66
CA ALA A 12 10.79 -14.56 8.02
C ALA A 12 9.55 -14.08 7.25
N VAL A 13 9.48 -12.78 6.93
CA VAL A 13 8.41 -12.21 6.10
C VAL A 13 8.64 -12.53 4.63
N GLU A 14 9.87 -12.38 4.15
CA GLU A 14 10.29 -12.78 2.81
C GLU A 14 10.04 -14.28 2.58
N GLY A 15 10.25 -15.10 3.62
CA GLY A 15 9.94 -16.52 3.67
C GLY A 15 8.46 -16.89 3.69
N ARG A 16 7.52 -15.96 3.55
CA ARG A 16 6.08 -16.26 3.38
C ARG A 16 5.53 -15.82 2.02
N TRP A 17 6.37 -15.17 1.21
CA TRP A 17 6.07 -14.95 -0.20
C TRP A 17 6.43 -16.20 -0.99
N CYS A 18 5.48 -16.69 -1.77
CA CYS A 18 5.66 -17.89 -2.59
C CYS A 18 6.32 -17.55 -3.92
N ALA A 19 5.93 -16.44 -4.55
CA ALA A 19 6.54 -15.95 -5.78
C ALA A 19 6.17 -14.48 -6.02
N ILE A 20 7.09 -13.73 -6.61
CA ILE A 20 6.87 -12.33 -7.02
C ILE A 20 7.47 -12.15 -8.40
N TRP A 21 6.66 -11.64 -9.32
CA TRP A 21 7.06 -11.27 -10.67
C TRP A 21 6.95 -9.77 -10.88
N ARG A 22 7.89 -9.24 -11.68
CA ARG A 22 7.91 -7.86 -12.15
C ARG A 22 8.12 -7.89 -13.65
N ALA A 23 7.15 -7.39 -14.41
CA ALA A 23 7.16 -7.40 -15.88
C ALA A 23 7.55 -8.78 -16.45
N GLY A 24 6.90 -9.85 -15.97
CA GLY A 24 7.17 -11.22 -16.38
C GLY A 24 8.38 -11.91 -15.74
N VAL A 25 9.31 -11.16 -15.13
CA VAL A 25 10.53 -11.72 -14.53
C VAL A 25 10.31 -12.06 -13.07
N LEU A 26 10.69 -13.27 -12.64
CA LEU A 26 10.66 -13.67 -11.24
C LEU A 26 11.74 -12.90 -10.46
N VAL A 27 11.33 -12.14 -9.44
CA VAL A 27 12.21 -11.26 -8.64
C VAL A 27 12.30 -11.67 -7.16
N ALA A 28 11.52 -12.66 -6.73
CA ALA A 28 11.63 -13.32 -5.43
C ALA A 28 11.43 -14.84 -5.62
N PRO A 29 12.09 -15.69 -4.82
CA PRO A 29 12.18 -17.12 -5.09
C PRO A 29 10.81 -17.80 -5.14
N LEU A 30 10.61 -18.63 -6.17
CA LEU A 30 9.48 -19.54 -6.30
C LEU A 30 9.66 -20.70 -5.31
N ARG A 31 8.78 -20.81 -4.32
CA ARG A 31 8.79 -21.95 -3.40
C ARG A 31 8.28 -23.22 -4.08
N PRO A 32 8.74 -24.41 -3.63
CA PRO A 32 8.18 -25.68 -4.11
C PRO A 32 6.66 -25.67 -3.95
N VAL A 33 5.95 -25.95 -5.03
CA VAL A 33 4.50 -26.02 -5.02
C VAL A 33 4.08 -27.36 -4.44
N ASP A 34 3.61 -27.35 -3.20
CA ASP A 34 2.99 -28.52 -2.59
C ASP A 34 1.46 -28.52 -2.77
N ALA A 35 0.83 -29.65 -2.49
CA ALA A 35 -0.62 -29.82 -2.58
C ALA A 35 -1.38 -29.46 -1.29
N LEU A 36 -0.70 -28.89 -0.28
CA LEU A 36 -1.30 -28.61 1.02
C LEU A 36 -2.17 -27.34 0.94
N PRO A 37 -3.38 -27.36 1.50
CA PRO A 37 -4.20 -26.15 1.59
C PRO A 37 -3.59 -25.15 2.59
N ARG A 38 -3.70 -23.86 2.28
CA ARG A 38 -3.28 -22.78 3.17
C ARG A 38 -4.46 -22.22 3.95
N PRO A 39 -4.30 -21.90 5.25
CA PRO A 39 -5.35 -21.24 6.02
C PRO A 39 -5.68 -19.87 5.43
N GLU A 40 -4.67 -19.19 4.88
CA GLU A 40 -4.82 -17.95 4.13
C GLU A 40 -3.82 -17.91 2.99
N LEU A 41 -4.24 -17.32 1.87
CA LEU A 41 -3.42 -17.13 0.69
C LEU A 41 -3.84 -15.84 0.00
N THR A 42 -2.88 -15.06 -0.49
CA THR A 42 -3.17 -13.81 -1.19
C THR A 42 -2.54 -13.79 -2.58
N LEU A 43 -3.35 -13.46 -3.59
CA LEU A 43 -2.93 -13.12 -4.94
C LEU A 43 -2.96 -11.60 -5.12
N CYS A 44 -1.83 -11.02 -5.52
CA CYS A 44 -1.72 -9.60 -5.88
C CYS A 44 -1.39 -9.48 -7.35
N LEU A 45 -2.15 -8.67 -8.08
CA LEU A 45 -1.89 -8.34 -9.48
C LEU A 45 -1.92 -6.83 -9.66
N GLU A 46 -1.00 -6.31 -10.46
CA GLU A 46 -1.04 -4.97 -11.03
C GLU A 46 -0.94 -5.13 -12.54
N PHE A 47 -1.93 -4.63 -13.28
CA PHE A 47 -1.98 -4.75 -14.73
C PHE A 47 -2.58 -3.49 -15.35
N THR A 48 -2.21 -3.21 -16.61
CA THR A 48 -2.94 -2.26 -17.45
C THR A 48 -3.96 -3.03 -18.24
N LEU A 49 -5.22 -2.59 -18.21
CA LEU A 49 -6.30 -3.29 -18.91
C LEU A 49 -6.01 -3.27 -20.42
N PRO A 50 -5.88 -4.43 -21.07
CA PRO A 50 -5.71 -4.49 -22.52
C PRO A 50 -7.02 -4.14 -23.24
N PRO A 51 -6.98 -3.93 -24.58
CA PRO A 51 -8.19 -3.77 -25.38
C PRO A 51 -9.15 -4.95 -25.17
N LEU A 52 -10.41 -4.61 -24.90
CA LEU A 52 -11.44 -5.62 -24.61
C LEU A 52 -12.17 -6.05 -25.89
N PRO A 53 -12.36 -7.36 -26.10
CA PRO A 53 -13.20 -7.84 -27.18
C PRO A 53 -14.67 -7.51 -26.92
N ARG A 54 -15.43 -7.22 -27.98
CA ARG A 54 -16.81 -6.68 -27.88
C ARG A 54 -17.85 -7.65 -27.28
N ARG A 55 -17.59 -8.97 -27.30
CA ARG A 55 -18.63 -9.98 -27.01
C ARG A 55 -18.22 -11.08 -26.03
N VAL A 56 -16.93 -11.18 -25.69
CA VAL A 56 -16.41 -12.30 -24.89
C VAL A 56 -15.60 -11.74 -23.73
N PRO A 57 -15.70 -12.30 -22.51
CA PRO A 57 -14.79 -11.95 -21.43
C PRO A 57 -13.33 -12.25 -21.79
N LEU A 58 -12.43 -11.32 -21.53
CA LEU A 58 -11.00 -11.54 -21.66
C LEU A 58 -10.44 -12.11 -20.35
N ARG A 59 -9.74 -13.23 -20.42
CA ARG A 59 -9.07 -13.81 -19.24
C ARG A 59 -7.75 -13.09 -19.00
N LEU A 60 -7.61 -12.47 -17.84
CA LEU A 60 -6.42 -11.74 -17.41
C LEU A 60 -5.50 -12.61 -16.52
N TRP A 61 -6.07 -13.58 -15.81
CA TRP A 61 -5.31 -14.51 -14.96
C TRP A 61 -5.96 -15.88 -14.91
N GLN A 62 -5.15 -16.92 -14.77
CA GLN A 62 -5.59 -18.29 -14.52
C GLN A 62 -4.56 -19.03 -13.66
N GLY A 63 -5.02 -19.58 -12.53
CA GLY A 63 -4.23 -20.52 -11.74
C GLY A 63 -3.94 -21.84 -12.47
N ALA A 64 -2.83 -22.50 -12.12
CA ALA A 64 -2.37 -23.77 -12.69
C ALA A 64 -3.25 -24.99 -12.34
N ALA A 65 -4.03 -24.93 -11.27
CA ALA A 65 -5.00 -25.97 -10.92
C ALA A 65 -6.06 -26.16 -12.04
N GLU A 66 -6.86 -27.22 -11.92
CA GLU A 66 -8.03 -27.43 -12.78
C GLU A 66 -8.94 -26.19 -12.78
N ALA A 67 -9.54 -25.85 -13.93
CA ALA A 67 -10.29 -24.61 -14.11
C ALA A 67 -11.45 -24.42 -13.11
N SER A 68 -12.05 -25.52 -12.65
CA SER A 68 -13.11 -25.53 -11.62
C SER A 68 -12.61 -25.09 -10.23
N ARG A 69 -11.29 -25.21 -9.97
CA ARG A 69 -10.66 -24.90 -8.69
C ARG A 69 -9.78 -23.65 -8.75
N ALA A 70 -9.12 -23.40 -9.86
CA ALA A 70 -8.16 -22.32 -10.01
C ALA A 70 -8.79 -20.92 -9.86
N ILE A 71 -7.98 -19.98 -9.37
CA ILE A 71 -8.33 -18.57 -9.35
C ILE A 71 -8.28 -18.04 -10.78
N GLY A 72 -9.40 -17.51 -11.24
CA GLY A 72 -9.53 -16.88 -12.55
C GLY A 72 -9.88 -15.40 -12.39
N LEU A 73 -9.24 -14.55 -13.19
CA LEU A 73 -9.61 -13.14 -13.33
C LEU A 73 -10.00 -12.85 -14.78
N TYR A 74 -11.15 -12.22 -14.96
CA TYR A 74 -11.71 -11.87 -16.25
C TYR A 74 -12.06 -10.39 -16.30
N ALA A 75 -11.83 -9.76 -17.44
CA ALA A 75 -12.42 -8.48 -17.78
C ALA A 75 -13.61 -8.71 -18.71
N LEU A 76 -14.77 -8.18 -18.34
CA LEU A 76 -15.99 -8.26 -19.12
C LEU A 76 -16.03 -7.13 -20.18
N PRO A 77 -16.78 -7.29 -21.29
CA PRO A 77 -16.83 -6.28 -22.35
C PRO A 77 -17.30 -4.88 -21.93
N ASP A 78 -18.04 -4.78 -20.82
CA ASP A 78 -18.53 -3.52 -20.24
C ASP A 78 -17.53 -2.87 -19.26
N GLY A 79 -16.33 -3.44 -19.10
CA GLY A 79 -15.29 -2.95 -18.19
C GLY A 79 -15.43 -3.40 -16.74
N ALA A 80 -16.38 -4.28 -16.41
CA ALA A 80 -16.41 -4.96 -15.12
C ALA A 80 -15.27 -5.98 -15.00
N LEU A 81 -14.82 -6.23 -13.76
CA LEU A 81 -13.83 -7.25 -13.44
C LEU A 81 -14.51 -8.38 -12.66
N ARG A 82 -14.36 -9.62 -13.14
CA ARG A 82 -14.92 -10.82 -12.54
C ARG A 82 -13.82 -11.73 -12.02
N LEU A 83 -13.84 -12.00 -10.72
CA LEU A 83 -12.97 -12.96 -10.06
C LEU A 83 -13.75 -14.22 -9.71
N VAL A 84 -13.24 -15.37 -10.14
CA VAL A 84 -13.81 -16.69 -9.82
C VAL A 84 -12.80 -17.54 -9.08
N HIS A 85 -13.27 -18.33 -8.11
CA HIS A 85 -12.43 -19.24 -7.33
C HIS A 85 -13.29 -20.36 -6.70
N GLY A 86 -13.47 -21.47 -7.41
CA GLY A 86 -14.46 -22.48 -7.03
C GLY A 86 -15.88 -21.92 -7.13
N GLU A 87 -16.64 -21.98 -6.03
CA GLU A 87 -17.99 -21.42 -5.93
C GLU A 87 -18.01 -19.89 -5.74
N ILE A 88 -16.85 -19.27 -5.51
CA ILE A 88 -16.73 -17.83 -5.36
C ILE A 88 -16.85 -17.19 -6.75
N ASP A 89 -17.78 -16.25 -6.90
CA ASP A 89 -17.97 -15.44 -8.09
C ASP A 89 -18.22 -13.98 -7.70
N LEU A 90 -17.20 -13.14 -7.87
CA LEU A 90 -17.21 -11.73 -7.49
C LEU A 90 -17.11 -10.87 -8.74
N VAL A 91 -18.04 -9.93 -8.90
CA VAL A 91 -18.09 -9.06 -10.09
C VAL A 91 -18.16 -7.61 -9.63
N THR A 92 -17.27 -6.76 -10.15
CA THR A 92 -17.36 -5.31 -9.93
C THR A 92 -18.44 -4.68 -10.82
N PRO A 93 -18.92 -3.46 -10.52
CA PRO A 93 -19.85 -2.77 -11.40
C PRO A 93 -19.29 -2.56 -12.83
N PRO A 94 -20.15 -2.41 -13.85
CA PRO A 94 -19.72 -2.02 -15.19
C PRO A 94 -18.91 -0.72 -15.18
N GLY A 95 -17.91 -0.63 -16.06
CA GLY A 95 -17.04 0.54 -16.19
C GLY A 95 -15.98 0.72 -15.08
N THR A 96 -15.77 -0.28 -14.22
CA THR A 96 -14.70 -0.28 -13.20
C THR A 96 -13.32 -0.03 -13.82
N ALA A 97 -13.05 -0.59 -14.99
CA ALA A 97 -11.79 -0.41 -15.70
C ALA A 97 -12.02 -0.17 -17.20
N ARG A 98 -11.18 0.66 -17.81
CA ARG A 98 -11.15 0.90 -19.27
C ARG A 98 -9.80 0.48 -19.85
N PRO A 99 -9.74 0.09 -21.14
CA PRO A 99 -8.47 -0.20 -21.78
C PRO A 99 -7.46 0.95 -21.60
N GLY A 100 -6.23 0.61 -21.23
CA GLY A 100 -5.16 1.56 -20.91
C GLY A 100 -5.10 2.01 -19.45
N GLU A 101 -6.14 1.80 -18.65
CA GLU A 101 -6.13 2.11 -17.22
C GLU A 101 -5.41 1.02 -16.41
N THR A 102 -4.74 1.43 -15.35
CA THR A 102 -3.99 0.55 -14.44
C THR A 102 -4.84 0.20 -13.24
N VAL A 103 -4.97 -1.11 -13.00
CA VAL A 103 -5.74 -1.67 -11.89
C VAL A 103 -4.84 -2.56 -11.05
N THR A 104 -4.98 -2.45 -9.73
CA THR A 104 -4.49 -3.48 -8.80
C THR A 104 -5.63 -4.33 -8.28
N LEU A 105 -5.40 -5.63 -8.23
CA LEU A 105 -6.21 -6.60 -7.50
C LEU A 105 -5.39 -7.12 -6.32
N ARG A 106 -6.00 -7.14 -5.13
CA ARG A 106 -5.57 -7.98 -4.02
C ARG A 106 -6.71 -8.91 -3.64
N TYR A 107 -6.53 -10.21 -3.91
CA TYR A 107 -7.48 -11.25 -3.56
C TYR A 107 -6.93 -12.13 -2.44
N ARG A 108 -7.57 -12.09 -1.27
CA ARG A 108 -7.27 -12.96 -0.13
C ARG A 108 -8.29 -14.09 -0.09
N ALA A 109 -7.83 -15.33 -0.15
CA ALA A 109 -8.60 -16.52 0.20
C ALA A 109 -8.41 -16.83 1.70
N CYS A 110 -9.48 -17.22 2.39
CA CYS A 110 -9.47 -17.47 3.82
C CYS A 110 -10.26 -18.76 4.13
N ALA A 111 -9.59 -19.73 4.75
CA ALA A 111 -10.20 -21.00 5.15
C ALA A 111 -11.35 -20.86 6.15
N ARG A 112 -11.47 -19.69 6.80
CA ARG A 112 -12.55 -19.39 7.76
C ARG A 112 -13.67 -18.52 7.16
N GLY A 113 -13.52 -18.00 5.94
CA GLY A 113 -14.51 -17.12 5.31
C GLY A 113 -14.71 -15.77 6.02
N ARG A 114 -13.75 -15.37 6.87
CA ARG A 114 -13.82 -14.12 7.66
C ARG A 114 -12.87 -13.04 7.17
N GLY A 115 -11.78 -13.40 6.49
CA GLY A 115 -10.81 -12.47 5.94
C GLY A 115 -10.75 -12.48 4.41
N ASP A 116 -11.60 -13.25 3.75
CA ASP A 116 -11.66 -13.32 2.29
C ASP A 116 -12.06 -11.97 1.72
N ILE A 117 -11.34 -11.45 0.72
CA ILE A 117 -11.68 -10.16 0.11
C ILE A 117 -11.02 -10.05 -1.26
N ALA A 118 -11.75 -9.55 -2.25
CA ALA A 118 -11.21 -9.03 -3.50
C ALA A 118 -11.27 -7.50 -3.47
N ASP A 119 -10.11 -6.86 -3.46
CA ASP A 119 -9.95 -5.40 -3.44
C ASP A 119 -9.39 -4.95 -4.78
N PHE A 120 -10.23 -4.28 -5.57
CA PHE A 120 -9.90 -3.70 -6.86
C PHE A 120 -9.71 -2.20 -6.70
N ILE A 121 -8.58 -1.68 -7.14
CA ILE A 121 -8.28 -0.25 -7.15
C ILE A 121 -7.92 0.15 -8.57
N ASN A 122 -8.72 1.05 -9.15
CA ASN A 122 -8.35 1.78 -10.35
C ASN A 122 -7.48 2.96 -9.93
N HIS A 123 -6.35 3.17 -10.61
CA HIS A 123 -5.43 4.23 -10.23
C HIS A 123 -5.39 5.42 -11.20
N ASP A 124 -6.20 5.38 -12.24
CA ASP A 124 -6.42 6.48 -13.18
C ASP A 124 -7.70 7.26 -12.82
N ARG A 125 -8.64 6.59 -12.15
CA ARG A 125 -9.88 7.16 -11.62
C ARG A 125 -10.05 6.79 -10.14
N PRO A 126 -10.76 7.60 -9.33
CA PRO A 126 -10.97 7.34 -7.90
C PRO A 126 -12.00 6.23 -7.67
N LEU A 127 -11.78 5.05 -8.24
CA LEU A 127 -12.66 3.88 -8.13
C LEU A 127 -11.95 2.79 -7.32
N ARG A 128 -12.61 2.34 -6.26
CA ARG A 128 -12.22 1.18 -5.47
C ARG A 128 -13.43 0.32 -5.18
N HIS A 129 -13.32 -0.98 -5.42
CA HIS A 129 -14.37 -1.94 -5.12
C HIS A 129 -13.82 -3.06 -4.24
N ARG A 130 -14.41 -3.21 -3.05
CA ARG A 130 -14.09 -4.26 -2.09
C ARG A 130 -15.26 -5.23 -2.02
N LEU A 131 -15.02 -6.46 -2.46
CA LEU A 131 -16.02 -7.50 -2.56
C LEU A 131 -15.67 -8.63 -1.60
N ARG A 132 -16.61 -9.00 -0.74
CA ARG A 132 -16.50 -10.14 0.17
C ARG A 132 -17.12 -11.37 -0.47
N ALA A 133 -16.41 -12.49 -0.43
CA ALA A 133 -16.96 -13.77 -0.86
C ALA A 133 -17.87 -14.38 0.22
N GLY A 134 -17.54 -14.19 1.50
CA GLY A 134 -18.24 -14.79 2.64
C GLY A 134 -18.14 -16.31 2.69
N LEU A 135 -17.27 -16.92 1.86
CA LEU A 135 -17.13 -18.36 1.71
C LEU A 135 -15.81 -18.85 2.30
N ALA A 136 -15.89 -19.82 3.21
CA ALA A 136 -14.74 -20.49 3.77
C ALA A 136 -14.02 -21.32 2.69
N ARG A 137 -12.77 -20.97 2.38
CA ARG A 137 -11.99 -21.67 1.36
C ARG A 137 -10.51 -21.68 1.68
N ALA A 138 -9.97 -22.89 1.89
CA ALA A 138 -8.55 -23.11 2.04
C ALA A 138 -7.93 -23.35 0.66
N ALA A 139 -7.20 -22.36 0.16
CA ALA A 139 -6.64 -22.38 -1.20
C ALA A 139 -5.27 -23.07 -1.22
N ARG A 140 -4.93 -23.72 -2.34
CA ARG A 140 -3.59 -24.24 -2.62
C ARG A 140 -2.77 -23.27 -3.46
N LEU A 141 -1.45 -23.45 -3.48
CA LEU A 141 -0.55 -22.60 -4.26
C LEU A 141 -0.81 -22.69 -5.76
N ASP A 142 -1.07 -23.88 -6.29
CA ASP A 142 -1.39 -24.11 -7.71
C ASP A 142 -2.69 -23.41 -8.15
N GLU A 143 -3.62 -23.14 -7.24
CA GLU A 143 -4.83 -22.37 -7.54
C GLU A 143 -4.53 -20.89 -7.83
N ALA A 144 -3.43 -20.33 -7.34
CA ALA A 144 -3.05 -18.93 -7.52
C ALA A 144 -1.89 -18.71 -8.49
N LEU A 145 -0.92 -19.63 -8.50
CA LEU A 145 0.25 -19.55 -9.38
C LEU A 145 -0.18 -19.63 -10.85
N PRO A 146 0.41 -18.82 -11.74
CA PRO A 146 -0.04 -18.73 -13.13
C PRO A 146 0.09 -20.08 -13.82
N ARG A 147 -0.94 -20.50 -14.55
CA ARG A 147 -0.94 -21.73 -15.34
C ARG A 147 0.16 -21.76 -16.39
N GLU A 148 0.42 -20.61 -16.99
CA GLU A 148 1.41 -20.41 -18.04
C GLU A 148 2.00 -18.99 -17.95
N ALA A 149 3.23 -18.82 -18.43
CA ALA A 149 3.93 -17.54 -18.36
C ALA A 149 3.23 -16.41 -19.13
N GLY A 150 2.37 -16.74 -20.11
CA GLY A 150 1.60 -15.77 -20.89
C GLY A 150 0.73 -14.84 -20.02
N PHE A 151 0.19 -15.31 -18.89
CA PHE A 151 -0.59 -14.44 -17.99
C PHE A 151 0.26 -13.34 -17.35
N LEU A 152 1.57 -13.56 -17.21
CA LEU A 152 2.48 -12.56 -16.64
C LEU A 152 2.77 -11.42 -17.61
N SER A 153 2.54 -11.58 -18.92
CA SER A 153 2.81 -10.52 -19.90
C SER A 153 1.83 -9.35 -19.80
N VAL A 154 0.66 -9.57 -19.20
CA VAL A 154 -0.35 -8.52 -18.97
C VAL A 154 -0.10 -7.81 -17.63
N CYS A 155 0.67 -8.41 -16.73
CA CYS A 155 0.94 -7.89 -15.40
C CYS A 155 2.24 -7.10 -15.32
N HIS A 156 2.18 -5.89 -14.77
CA HIS A 156 3.35 -5.14 -14.32
C HIS A 156 3.96 -5.79 -13.07
N VAL A 157 3.09 -6.28 -12.18
CA VAL A 157 3.43 -7.00 -10.96
C VAL A 157 2.46 -8.14 -10.76
N ALA A 158 2.97 -9.32 -10.42
CA ALA A 158 2.16 -10.43 -9.90
C ALA A 158 2.85 -10.98 -8.64
N ALA A 159 2.09 -11.34 -7.61
CA ALA A 159 2.67 -11.92 -6.42
C ALA A 159 1.70 -12.87 -5.73
N VAL A 160 2.23 -13.96 -5.17
CA VAL A 160 1.48 -14.93 -4.38
C VAL A 160 2.11 -15.05 -3.00
N ALA A 161 1.28 -14.94 -1.96
CA ALA A 161 1.67 -15.00 -0.56
C ALA A 161 0.91 -16.11 0.17
N GLU A 162 1.60 -16.86 1.05
CA GLU A 162 1.02 -17.93 1.88
C GLU A 162 0.41 -17.39 3.19
N PHE A 163 -0.07 -16.15 3.13
CA PHE A 163 -0.66 -15.45 4.26
C PHE A 163 -1.68 -14.43 3.79
N GLY A 164 -2.56 -14.01 4.69
CA GLY A 164 -3.44 -12.89 4.44
C GLY A 164 -2.69 -11.57 4.44
N LEU A 165 -2.56 -10.95 3.27
CA LEU A 165 -2.05 -9.60 3.17
C LEU A 165 -3.21 -8.63 3.39
N ALA A 166 -3.16 -7.90 4.50
CA ALA A 166 -4.06 -6.78 4.78
C ALA A 166 -3.89 -5.67 3.71
N PRO A 167 -4.86 -4.77 3.53
CA PRO A 167 -4.68 -3.59 2.69
C PRO A 167 -3.40 -2.83 3.05
N THR A 168 -2.64 -2.49 2.01
CA THR A 168 -1.27 -1.94 2.12
C THR A 168 -1.19 -0.44 1.83
N ASP A 169 -2.35 0.20 1.72
CA ASP A 169 -2.61 1.60 1.39
C ASP A 169 -2.74 2.49 2.64
N LEU A 170 -2.10 2.11 3.74
CA LEU A 170 -2.02 2.92 4.95
C LEU A 170 -0.70 3.72 5.00
N PRO A 171 -0.69 4.91 5.64
CA PRO A 171 0.53 5.59 6.04
C PRO A 171 1.43 4.67 6.85
N ALA A 172 2.72 4.61 6.50
CA ALA A 172 3.67 3.75 7.17
C ALA A 172 5.12 4.18 6.92
N LEU A 173 5.97 3.84 7.89
CA LEU A 173 7.42 4.04 7.84
C LEU A 173 8.11 2.70 7.63
N ALA A 174 9.15 2.68 6.80
CA ALA A 174 10.06 1.54 6.77
C ALA A 174 10.94 1.53 8.04
N THR A 175 11.44 0.33 8.38
CA THR A 175 12.45 0.13 9.44
C THR A 175 13.59 1.16 9.36
N GLY A 176 14.07 1.61 10.51
CA GLY A 176 15.24 2.46 10.67
C GLY A 176 14.91 3.95 10.76
N ALA A 177 13.66 4.35 10.51
CA ALA A 177 13.21 5.71 10.78
C ALA A 177 13.29 6.00 12.29
N MET A 178 13.98 7.08 12.68
CA MET A 178 14.22 7.41 14.09
C MET A 178 13.22 8.47 14.58
N LEU A 179 12.52 8.18 15.67
CA LEU A 179 11.50 9.06 16.26
C LEU A 179 11.91 9.49 17.68
N PRO A 180 11.73 10.77 18.04
CA PRO A 180 11.90 11.24 19.40
C PRO A 180 10.77 10.73 20.30
N THR A 181 11.15 10.04 21.36
CA THR A 181 10.24 9.59 22.41
C THR A 181 10.57 10.25 23.74
N SER A 182 9.70 10.10 24.75
CA SER A 182 10.00 10.53 26.12
C SER A 182 11.25 9.88 26.72
N GLN A 183 11.70 8.75 26.15
CA GLN A 183 12.89 8.00 26.57
C GLN A 183 14.10 8.21 25.64
N GLY A 184 14.05 9.20 24.75
CA GLY A 184 15.09 9.46 23.74
C GLY A 184 14.71 8.99 22.34
N MET A 185 15.66 9.05 21.41
CA MET A 185 15.45 8.63 20.02
C MET A 185 15.30 7.10 19.94
N ARG A 186 14.23 6.62 19.34
CA ARG A 186 13.98 5.20 19.10
C ARG A 186 13.69 4.94 17.62
N PRO A 187 14.18 3.84 17.06
CA PRO A 187 13.77 3.44 15.71
C PRO A 187 12.31 3.00 15.71
N VAL A 188 11.63 3.16 14.58
CA VAL A 188 10.20 2.89 14.44
C VAL A 188 9.84 1.44 14.79
N GLU A 189 10.72 0.49 14.48
CA GLU A 189 10.55 -0.94 14.78
C GLU A 189 10.64 -1.28 16.27
N ALA A 190 11.10 -0.35 17.12
CA ALA A 190 11.19 -0.51 18.57
C ALA A 190 10.10 0.27 19.33
N LEU A 191 9.12 0.83 18.61
CA LEU A 191 7.99 1.53 19.22
C LEU A 191 6.91 0.54 19.66
N GLU A 192 6.36 0.79 20.84
CA GLU A 192 5.28 0.00 21.42
C GLU A 192 4.11 0.89 21.85
N PRO A 193 2.87 0.39 21.84
CA PRO A 193 1.73 1.11 22.40
C PRO A 193 2.01 1.61 23.83
N GLY A 194 1.60 2.84 24.13
CA GLY A 194 1.86 3.53 25.39
C GLY A 194 3.12 4.38 25.39
N MET A 195 4.06 4.19 24.46
CA MET A 195 5.21 5.09 24.30
C MET A 195 4.74 6.49 23.88
N VAL A 196 5.40 7.52 24.38
CA VAL A 196 5.03 8.92 24.11
C VAL A 196 5.92 9.49 23.02
N LEU A 197 5.31 9.90 21.90
CA LEU A 197 5.98 10.50 20.75
C LEU A 197 5.87 12.03 20.77
N ARG A 198 6.86 12.71 20.17
CA ARG A 198 6.83 14.17 20.01
C ARG A 198 6.26 14.56 18.65
N THR A 199 5.25 15.43 18.64
CA THR A 199 4.71 16.02 17.42
C THR A 199 5.55 17.22 16.96
N VAL A 200 5.32 17.67 15.73
CA VAL A 200 5.93 18.89 15.17
C VAL A 200 5.53 20.17 15.91
N THR A 201 4.39 20.18 16.60
CA THR A 201 3.90 21.28 17.45
C THR A 201 4.54 21.26 18.85
N GLY A 202 5.31 20.22 19.17
CA GLY A 202 5.97 20.03 20.46
C GLY A 202 5.13 19.26 21.49
N GLU A 203 3.92 18.86 21.12
CA GLU A 203 3.03 18.05 21.94
C GLU A 203 3.61 16.64 22.15
N ARG A 204 3.24 16.03 23.27
CA ARG A 204 3.69 14.70 23.70
C ARG A 204 2.49 13.78 23.75
N LEU A 205 2.33 12.95 22.73
CA LEU A 205 1.13 12.14 22.55
C LEU A 205 1.45 10.64 22.70
N PRO A 206 0.61 9.87 23.42
CA PRO A 206 0.79 8.44 23.55
C PRO A 206 0.49 7.73 22.23
N LEU A 207 1.36 6.80 21.85
CA LEU A 207 1.15 5.89 20.74
C LEU A 207 0.08 4.88 21.12
N ARG A 208 -1.03 4.85 20.38
CA ARG A 208 -2.18 3.99 20.69
C ARG A 208 -2.11 2.65 20.00
N TRP A 209 -1.58 2.65 18.78
CA TRP A 209 -1.47 1.44 17.99
C TRP A 209 -0.22 1.47 17.12
N VAL A 210 0.41 0.30 17.04
CA VAL A 210 1.51 0.00 16.13
C VAL A 210 1.17 -1.29 15.41
N ALA A 211 1.34 -1.30 14.09
CA ALA A 211 1.31 -2.54 13.32
C ALA A 211 2.54 -2.67 12.43
N ARG A 212 3.23 -3.80 12.61
CA ARG A 212 4.29 -4.27 11.73
C ARG A 212 3.67 -5.13 10.64
N ARG A 213 3.83 -4.74 9.36
CA ARG A 213 3.26 -5.50 8.24
C ARG A 213 4.28 -5.79 7.13
N PRO A 214 4.26 -7.00 6.56
CA PRO A 214 4.84 -7.25 5.24
C PRO A 214 4.21 -6.33 4.21
N ARG A 215 5.00 -5.88 3.23
CA ARG A 215 4.45 -5.09 2.14
C ARG A 215 5.15 -5.42 0.83
N LEU A 216 4.36 -5.61 -0.22
CA LEU A 216 4.84 -5.62 -1.60
C LEU A 216 5.30 -4.21 -1.99
N CYS A 217 6.53 -4.08 -2.47
CA CYS A 217 7.20 -2.80 -2.72
C CYS A 217 7.48 -2.57 -4.21
N LEU A 218 6.59 -3.07 -5.07
CA LEU A 218 6.69 -2.97 -6.52
C LEU A 218 5.51 -2.18 -7.10
N GLY A 219 5.64 -1.77 -8.36
CA GLY A 219 4.57 -1.09 -9.10
C GLY A 219 4.10 0.20 -8.42
N ARG A 220 2.80 0.42 -8.32
CA ARG A 220 2.18 1.55 -7.61
C ARG A 220 2.27 1.45 -6.10
N LEU A 221 2.56 0.26 -5.60
CA LEU A 221 2.89 0.05 -4.20
C LEU A 221 4.36 0.35 -3.89
N ALA A 222 5.23 0.68 -4.85
CA ALA A 222 6.61 1.05 -4.52
C ALA A 222 6.68 2.16 -3.45
N PRO A 223 7.39 1.97 -2.32
CA PRO A 223 7.61 3.02 -1.32
C PRO A 223 8.22 4.26 -1.93
N VAL A 224 8.11 5.38 -1.24
CA VAL A 224 8.79 6.62 -1.59
C VAL A 224 9.96 6.82 -0.64
N ARG A 225 11.17 6.86 -1.19
CA ARG A 225 12.37 7.30 -0.47
C ARG A 225 12.40 8.81 -0.45
N LEU A 226 12.38 9.37 0.76
CA LEU A 226 12.60 10.77 1.03
C LEU A 226 14.07 10.95 1.39
N ARG A 227 14.80 11.73 0.57
CA ARG A 227 16.25 11.91 0.68
C ARG A 227 16.62 13.05 1.61
N ALA A 228 17.62 12.85 2.45
CA ALA A 228 18.26 13.96 3.14
C ALA A 228 19.07 14.85 2.16
N PRO A 229 19.19 16.16 2.42
CA PRO A 229 18.61 16.92 3.52
C PRO A 229 17.21 17.48 3.20
N TYR A 230 16.53 16.98 2.15
CA TYR A 230 15.20 17.45 1.79
C TYR A 230 14.20 17.18 2.91
N PHE A 231 13.15 17.99 2.97
CA PHE A 231 12.09 17.92 3.98
C PHE A 231 12.59 18.11 5.43
N GLY A 232 13.85 18.52 5.63
CA GLY A 232 14.43 18.70 6.96
C GLY A 232 14.98 17.40 7.58
N LEU A 233 15.14 16.34 6.78
CA LEU A 233 15.69 15.07 7.20
C LEU A 233 17.22 15.14 7.38
N ALA A 234 17.75 14.43 8.37
CA ALA A 234 19.18 14.20 8.57
C ALA A 234 19.66 12.93 7.87
N GLN A 235 18.76 11.99 7.62
CA GLN A 235 19.01 10.73 6.91
C GLN A 235 17.85 10.37 5.99
N ASP A 236 18.12 9.58 4.95
CA ASP A 236 17.07 9.08 4.07
C ASP A 236 16.07 8.21 4.86
N ILE A 237 14.78 8.36 4.57
CA ILE A 237 13.71 7.47 5.08
C ILE A 237 12.88 6.94 3.92
N CYS A 238 12.27 5.77 4.10
CA CYS A 238 11.30 5.23 3.16
C CYS A 238 9.91 5.18 3.80
N VAL A 239 8.91 5.65 3.06
CA VAL A 239 7.51 5.71 3.50
C VAL A 239 6.58 5.10 2.46
N THR A 240 5.36 4.72 2.84
CA THR A 240 4.36 4.32 1.83
C THR A 240 3.90 5.52 0.99
N PRO A 241 3.43 5.33 -0.25
CA PRO A 241 2.93 6.43 -1.08
C PRO A 241 1.82 7.27 -0.42
N GLU A 242 0.96 6.62 0.37
CA GLU A 242 -0.15 7.28 1.09
C GLU A 242 0.30 8.02 2.36
N THR A 243 1.56 7.89 2.77
CA THR A 243 2.09 8.62 3.93
C THR A 243 2.08 10.11 3.64
N ARG A 244 1.39 10.88 4.50
CA ARG A 244 1.25 12.33 4.34
C ARG A 244 2.38 13.04 5.07
N ILE A 245 3.06 13.91 4.34
CA ILE A 245 4.22 14.69 4.78
C ILE A 245 3.80 16.14 4.97
N LEU A 246 4.14 16.72 6.12
CA LEU A 246 3.87 18.11 6.41
C LEU A 246 4.75 19.02 5.55
N ARG A 247 4.11 20.00 4.91
CA ARG A 247 4.75 21.09 4.16
C ARG A 247 4.32 22.42 4.73
N SER A 248 5.27 23.36 4.81
CA SER A 248 5.05 24.73 5.25
C SER A 248 5.98 25.69 4.51
N GLY A 249 5.74 26.99 4.68
CA GLY A 249 6.57 28.09 4.17
C GLY A 249 5.87 28.95 3.11
N PRO A 250 6.56 29.98 2.57
CA PRO A 250 5.92 31.03 1.79
C PRO A 250 5.15 30.55 0.56
N ALA A 251 5.65 29.50 -0.11
CA ALA A 251 4.96 28.93 -1.26
C ALA A 251 3.64 28.24 -0.90
N VAL A 252 3.54 27.67 0.31
CA VAL A 252 2.31 27.03 0.80
C VAL A 252 1.29 28.10 1.14
N GLU A 253 1.70 29.12 1.89
CA GLU A 253 0.84 30.25 2.26
C GLU A 253 0.32 30.98 1.03
N TYR A 254 1.20 31.27 0.06
CA TYR A 254 0.83 31.97 -1.17
C TYR A 254 -0.11 31.17 -2.07
N LEU A 255 0.13 29.86 -2.25
CA LEU A 255 -0.65 29.04 -3.19
C LEU A 255 -1.97 28.54 -2.61
N PHE A 256 -2.02 28.31 -1.29
CA PHE A 256 -3.14 27.58 -0.68
C PHE A 256 -3.79 28.34 0.48
N GLY A 257 -3.27 29.50 0.89
CA GLY A 257 -3.83 30.28 2.01
C GLY A 257 -3.71 29.59 3.36
N HIS A 258 -2.79 28.61 3.49
CA HIS A 258 -2.55 27.85 4.71
C HIS A 258 -1.07 27.91 5.10
N GLU A 259 -0.78 28.02 6.40
CA GLU A 259 0.61 27.97 6.89
C GLU A 259 1.24 26.57 6.73
N LYS A 260 0.41 25.54 6.91
CA LYS A 260 0.81 24.13 6.89
C LYS A 260 -0.23 23.31 6.14
N VAL A 261 0.25 22.41 5.29
CA VAL A 261 -0.56 21.46 4.53
C VAL A 261 0.08 20.08 4.56
N LEU A 262 -0.72 19.06 4.29
CA LEU A 262 -0.26 17.68 4.12
C LEU A 262 -0.18 17.32 2.64
N VAL A 263 0.89 16.63 2.26
CA VAL A 263 1.07 16.13 0.89
C VAL A 263 1.44 14.66 0.94
N ARG A 264 0.74 13.81 0.19
CA ARG A 264 1.09 12.40 0.06
C ARG A 264 2.48 12.25 -0.54
N ALA A 265 3.28 11.36 0.02
CA ALA A 265 4.63 11.08 -0.46
C ALA A 265 4.63 10.65 -1.95
N GLY A 266 3.62 9.89 -2.37
CA GLY A 266 3.43 9.49 -3.78
C GLY A 266 3.18 10.65 -4.74
N ASP A 267 2.62 11.76 -4.26
CA ASP A 267 2.40 12.96 -5.06
C ASP A 267 3.63 13.89 -5.07
N LEU A 268 4.64 13.60 -4.23
CA LEU A 268 5.93 14.31 -4.20
C LEU A 268 6.97 13.72 -5.17
N THR A 269 6.71 12.60 -5.84
CA THR A 269 7.68 11.82 -6.63
C THR A 269 8.20 12.48 -7.92
N GLY A 270 7.98 13.78 -8.10
CA GLY A 270 8.62 14.63 -9.13
C GLY A 270 9.60 15.66 -8.54
N SER A 271 9.80 15.64 -7.22
CA SER A 271 10.74 16.52 -6.53
C SER A 271 12.14 15.90 -6.44
N PRO A 272 13.22 16.70 -6.37
CA PRO A 272 14.57 16.17 -6.18
C PRO A 272 14.77 15.32 -4.91
N GLY A 273 13.89 15.49 -3.91
CA GLY A 273 13.99 14.81 -2.62
C GLY A 273 13.14 13.56 -2.48
N ALA A 274 12.19 13.27 -3.37
CA ALA A 274 11.27 12.14 -3.21
C ALA A 274 11.26 11.26 -4.46
N HIS A 275 11.63 9.99 -4.29
CA HIS A 275 11.80 9.03 -5.39
C HIS A 275 11.13 7.70 -5.06
N PRO A 276 10.46 7.04 -6.02
CA PRO A 276 10.03 5.66 -5.83
C PRO A 276 11.23 4.74 -5.54
N ASP A 277 11.18 3.99 -4.45
CA ASP A 277 12.16 2.99 -4.06
C ASP A 277 11.70 1.61 -4.51
N ARG A 278 12.38 1.07 -5.52
CA ARG A 278 12.07 -0.22 -6.14
C ARG A 278 13.22 -1.23 -5.97
N ASN A 279 14.08 -1.02 -4.97
CA ASN A 279 15.30 -1.80 -4.78
C ASN A 279 15.06 -3.13 -4.09
N ALA A 280 13.91 -3.29 -3.41
CA ALA A 280 13.50 -4.52 -2.75
C ALA A 280 12.04 -4.83 -3.10
N PRO A 281 11.70 -6.08 -3.48
CA PRO A 281 10.34 -6.44 -3.83
C PRO A 281 9.41 -6.50 -2.61
N VAL A 282 9.98 -6.72 -1.42
CA VAL A 282 9.27 -6.80 -0.15
C VAL A 282 10.00 -5.96 0.88
N ARG A 283 9.25 -5.26 1.73
CA ARG A 283 9.77 -4.63 2.94
C ARG A 283 8.79 -4.82 4.09
N VAL A 284 9.31 -4.67 5.30
CA VAL A 284 8.48 -4.51 6.48
C VAL A 284 8.25 -3.02 6.71
N VAL A 285 7.00 -2.66 6.97
CA VAL A 285 6.60 -1.30 7.29
C VAL A 285 5.85 -1.27 8.62
N HIS A 286 5.89 -0.11 9.25
CA HIS A 286 5.35 0.15 10.57
C HIS A 286 4.31 1.26 10.48
N HIS A 287 3.07 0.92 10.81
CA HIS A 287 1.95 1.84 10.87
C HIS A 287 1.82 2.35 12.30
N LEU A 288 1.69 3.66 12.46
CA LEU A 288 1.57 4.32 13.76
C LEU A 288 0.21 5.01 13.83
N MET A 289 -0.47 4.96 14.97
CA MET A 289 -1.72 5.70 15.21
C MET A 289 -1.74 6.24 16.64
N LEU A 290 -2.12 7.50 16.78
CA LEU A 290 -2.34 8.20 18.04
C LEU A 290 -3.85 8.19 18.37
N ASP A 291 -4.30 8.92 19.40
CA ASP A 291 -5.75 9.13 19.60
C ASP A 291 -6.33 9.95 18.46
N ASP A 292 -5.85 11.17 18.31
CA ASP A 292 -6.10 12.03 17.16
C ASP A 292 -4.90 11.98 16.21
N PRO A 293 -5.11 11.95 14.89
CA PRO A 293 -4.01 12.05 13.93
C PRO A 293 -3.18 13.29 14.23
N ALA A 294 -1.86 13.12 14.22
CA ALA A 294 -0.94 14.25 14.33
C ALA A 294 0.33 13.97 13.52
N CYS A 295 1.05 15.05 13.20
CA CYS A 295 2.36 14.94 12.58
C CYS A 295 3.42 14.64 13.65
N VAL A 296 3.90 13.41 13.70
CA VAL A 296 5.09 13.03 14.49
C VAL A 296 6.35 13.58 13.82
N THR A 297 7.36 13.88 14.63
CA THR A 297 8.62 14.43 14.14
C THR A 297 9.60 13.33 13.77
N ILE A 298 10.17 13.40 12.57
CA ILE A 298 11.38 12.67 12.17
C ILE A 298 12.40 13.72 11.74
N ASP A 299 13.44 13.95 12.56
CA ASP A 299 14.34 15.09 12.46
C ASP A 299 13.58 16.44 12.45
N ARG A 300 13.44 17.10 11.30
CA ARG A 300 12.57 18.28 11.10
C ARG A 300 11.43 18.03 10.11
N CYS A 301 11.24 16.79 9.68
CA CYS A 301 10.16 16.36 8.81
C CYS A 301 8.95 15.95 9.64
N GLY A 302 7.79 16.55 9.38
CA GLY A 302 6.52 16.11 9.95
C GLY A 302 5.91 14.97 9.13
N VAL A 303 5.56 13.87 9.78
CA VAL A 303 4.89 12.72 9.17
C VAL A 303 3.59 12.45 9.90
N GLU A 304 2.47 12.47 9.20
CA GLU A 304 1.17 12.18 9.81
C GLU A 304 1.04 10.70 10.17
N THR A 305 0.51 10.43 11.37
CA THR A 305 0.11 9.07 11.77
C THR A 305 -1.17 8.63 11.06
N ALA A 306 -1.42 7.32 11.02
CA ALA A 306 -2.62 6.78 10.39
C ALA A 306 -3.90 7.32 11.05
N LEU A 307 -4.90 7.58 10.23
CA LEU A 307 -6.24 7.97 10.64
C LEU A 307 -7.05 6.74 11.04
N LEU A 308 -7.88 6.84 12.08
CA LEU A 308 -8.70 5.71 12.53
C LEU A 308 -9.61 5.19 11.42
N SER A 309 -10.23 6.06 10.61
CA SER A 309 -11.02 5.63 9.46
C SER A 309 -10.23 4.81 8.45
N ASP A 310 -8.96 5.16 8.22
CA ASP A 310 -8.09 4.43 7.29
C ASP A 310 -7.74 3.06 7.88
N VAL A 311 -7.40 3.00 9.18
CA VAL A 311 -7.09 1.73 9.88
C VAL A 311 -8.31 0.81 9.90
N VAL A 312 -9.50 1.33 10.24
CA VAL A 312 -10.75 0.57 10.23
C VAL A 312 -11.12 0.13 8.82
N ALA A 313 -10.98 1.01 7.82
CA ALA A 313 -11.21 0.64 6.44
C ALA A 313 -10.22 -0.45 5.98
N ALA A 314 -8.98 -0.44 6.46
CA ALA A 314 -8.00 -1.46 6.11
C ALA A 314 -8.27 -2.81 6.82
N GLU A 315 -8.66 -2.79 8.10
CA GLU A 315 -8.85 -4.02 8.89
C GLU A 315 -10.23 -4.66 8.70
N ASP A 316 -11.26 -3.84 8.43
CA ASP A 316 -12.64 -4.28 8.34
C ASP A 316 -13.11 -4.37 6.88
N ALA A 317 -13.93 -5.38 6.61
CA ALA A 317 -14.66 -5.50 5.36
C ALA A 317 -16.17 -5.39 5.53
N GLY A 318 -16.63 -5.08 6.75
CA GLY A 318 -18.01 -4.74 7.05
C GLY A 318 -18.37 -3.28 6.68
N PRO A 319 -19.65 -2.91 6.85
CA PRO A 319 -20.11 -1.55 6.63
C PRO A 319 -19.36 -0.57 7.56
N PRO A 320 -19.24 0.71 7.15
CA PRO A 320 -18.55 1.72 7.95
C PRO A 320 -19.11 1.77 9.36
N ARG A 321 -18.23 1.64 10.35
CA ARG A 321 -18.60 1.87 11.75
C ARG A 321 -19.04 3.33 11.92
N ASN A 322 -19.88 3.59 12.92
CA ASN A 322 -20.22 4.95 13.38
C ASN A 322 -18.97 5.60 13.99
N LEU A 323 -18.04 5.99 13.13
CA LEU A 323 -16.90 6.84 13.46
C LEU A 323 -17.36 8.29 13.55
N SER A 324 -16.80 9.04 14.50
CA SER A 324 -17.02 10.48 14.59
C SER A 324 -16.40 11.20 13.38
N ASP A 325 -16.75 12.47 13.17
CA ASP A 325 -16.11 13.27 12.11
C ASP A 325 -14.61 13.49 12.37
N ALA A 326 -14.21 13.59 13.64
CA ALA A 326 -12.80 13.70 14.03
C ALA A 326 -11.99 12.46 13.58
N ASP A 327 -12.57 11.26 13.73
CA ASP A 327 -11.95 9.99 13.31
C ASP A 327 -11.81 9.84 11.78
N ARG A 328 -12.40 10.76 11.01
CA ARG A 328 -12.44 10.76 9.54
C ARG A 328 -11.65 11.91 8.92
N GLN A 329 -11.10 12.82 9.73
CA GLN A 329 -10.42 14.00 9.24
C GLN A 329 -8.91 13.94 9.51
N PRO A 330 -8.08 14.24 8.49
CA PRO A 330 -6.66 14.49 8.70
C PRO A 330 -6.42 15.67 9.66
N CYS A 331 -5.23 15.74 10.26
CA CYS A 331 -4.90 16.78 11.24
C CYS A 331 -4.69 18.17 10.61
N LEU A 332 -4.57 18.24 9.28
CA LEU A 332 -4.33 19.44 8.47
C LEU A 332 -4.94 19.27 7.07
N PRO A 333 -5.19 20.36 6.31
CA PRO A 333 -5.63 20.27 4.93
C PRO A 333 -4.69 19.41 4.07
N VAL A 334 -5.24 18.43 3.35
CA VAL A 334 -4.49 17.54 2.45
C VAL A 334 -4.60 18.06 1.03
N LEU A 335 -3.47 18.31 0.39
CA LEU A 335 -3.43 18.69 -1.02
C LEU A 335 -3.78 17.50 -1.90
N ASP A 336 -4.61 17.74 -2.92
CA ASP A 336 -4.78 16.80 -4.01
C ASP A 336 -3.50 16.71 -4.87
N ARG A 337 -3.50 15.79 -5.83
CA ARG A 337 -2.34 15.56 -6.69
C ARG A 337 -1.96 16.78 -7.53
N ALA A 338 -2.93 17.54 -8.03
CA ALA A 338 -2.66 18.70 -8.87
C ALA A 338 -2.05 19.85 -8.05
N ALA A 339 -2.60 20.12 -6.87
CA ALA A 339 -2.08 21.09 -5.91
C ALA A 339 -0.67 20.69 -5.42
N ALA A 340 -0.45 19.40 -5.12
CA ALA A 340 0.87 18.87 -4.75
C ALA A 340 1.91 19.13 -5.85
N GLN A 341 1.56 18.88 -7.12
CA GLN A 341 2.44 19.14 -8.25
C GLN A 341 2.75 20.63 -8.43
N ALA A 342 1.76 21.51 -8.23
CA ALA A 342 1.97 22.95 -8.25
C ALA A 342 2.97 23.40 -7.16
N LEU A 343 2.86 22.84 -5.94
CA LEU A 343 3.80 23.10 -4.85
C LEU A 343 5.23 22.62 -5.17
N VAL A 344 5.36 21.43 -5.76
CA VAL A 344 6.66 20.88 -6.19
C VAL A 344 7.32 21.79 -7.23
N ALA A 345 6.54 22.25 -8.22
CA ALA A 345 7.02 23.16 -9.27
C ALA A 345 7.45 24.52 -8.70
N ALA A 346 6.66 25.10 -7.79
CA ALA A 346 6.99 26.36 -7.12
C ALA A 346 8.27 26.26 -6.29
N SER A 347 8.44 25.16 -5.55
CA SER A 347 9.64 24.90 -4.73
C SER A 347 10.91 24.73 -5.57
N ALA A 348 10.79 24.23 -6.81
CA ALA A 348 11.91 24.14 -7.74
C ALA A 348 12.35 25.51 -8.25
N ARG A 349 11.41 26.43 -8.53
CA ARG A 349 11.71 27.80 -8.97
C ARG A 349 12.37 28.64 -7.88
N GLY A 350 11.86 28.58 -6.64
CA GLY A 350 12.43 29.32 -5.52
C GLY A 350 13.89 28.98 -5.24
N ARG A 351 14.29 27.70 -5.40
CA ARG A 351 15.69 27.28 -5.25
C ARG A 351 16.62 27.78 -6.35
N ARG A 352 16.13 27.92 -7.59
CA ARG A 352 16.92 28.46 -8.71
C ARG A 352 17.14 29.96 -8.62
N ALA A 353 16.23 30.69 -7.98
CA ALA A 353 16.37 32.13 -7.77
C ALA A 353 17.30 32.49 -6.59
N ALA A 354 17.64 31.52 -5.74
CA ALA A 354 18.41 31.72 -4.51
C ALA A 354 19.84 31.15 -4.56
N GLY A 355 20.26 30.56 -5.68
CA GLY A 355 21.61 30.02 -5.89
C GLY A 355 22.26 30.64 -7.11
#